data_AF-A0A3D5KAE4-F1
#
_entry.id   AF-A0A3D5KAE4-F1
#
_cell.length_a   1.000
_cell.length_b   1.000
_cell.length_c   1.000
_cell.angle_alpha   90.00
_cell.angle_beta   90.00
_cell.angle_gamma   90.00
#
_symmetry.space_group_name_H-M   'P 1'
#
loop_
_entity.id
_entity.type
_entity.pdbx_description
1 polymer ?
#
loop_
_entity_poly.entity_id
_entity_poly.type
_entity_poly.pdbx_seq_one_letter_code
_entity_poly.pdbx_strand_id
1 'polypeptide(L)'
;MADAYDEMERLMKEYEALAQSDLPAALEKMIDLYFDETYENTFNYDVYDGIELWLQENADGRLLASVRKYKGAPGYARLAETIRTGMKG
;
A
#
# COMPACT_ATOMS: atom_id res chain seq x y z
N MET A 1 -10.86 23.51 -0.97
CA MET A 1 -10.71 22.04 -0.83
C MET A 1 -9.32 21.73 -1.33
N ALA A 2 -8.49 21.04 -0.55
CA ALA A 2 -7.32 20.39 -1.14
C ALA A 2 -7.86 19.40 -2.19
N ASP A 3 -7.30 19.40 -3.38
CA ASP A 3 -7.65 18.41 -4.39
C ASP A 3 -7.20 17.04 -3.86
N ALA A 4 -7.89 15.96 -4.20
CA ALA A 4 -7.56 14.62 -3.73
C ALA A 4 -6.11 14.23 -4.10
N TYR A 5 -5.57 14.84 -5.16
CA TYR A 5 -4.17 14.75 -5.57
C TYR A 5 -3.18 15.41 -4.60
N ASP A 6 -3.49 16.60 -4.05
CA ASP A 6 -2.60 17.29 -3.10
C ASP A 6 -2.49 16.50 -1.79
N GLU A 7 -3.61 15.94 -1.33
CA GLU A 7 -3.64 15.10 -0.13
C GLU A 7 -2.88 13.79 -0.36
N MET A 8 -3.00 13.20 -1.55
CA MET A 8 -2.21 12.02 -1.92
C MET A 8 -0.70 12.31 -1.91
N GLU A 9 -0.26 13.39 -2.56
CA GLU A 9 1.18 13.75 -2.58
C GLU A 9 1.71 13.95 -1.16
N ARG A 10 0.90 14.56 -0.29
CA ARG A 10 1.22 14.74 1.11
C ARG A 10 1.33 13.40 1.85
N LEU A 11 0.37 12.50 1.68
CA LEU A 11 0.37 11.17 2.30
C LEU A 11 1.59 10.35 1.85
N MET A 12 1.93 10.37 0.55
CA MET A 12 3.12 9.69 0.03
C MET A 12 4.39 10.20 0.70
N LYS A 13 4.57 11.53 0.79
CA LYS A 13 5.73 12.13 1.47
C LYS A 13 5.78 11.78 2.95
N GLU A 14 4.62 11.74 3.62
CA GLU A 14 4.52 11.36 5.02
C GLU A 14 4.95 9.90 5.23
N TYR A 15 4.50 9.00 4.35
CA TYR A 15 4.82 7.57 4.44
C TYR A 15 6.28 7.29 4.04
N GLU A 16 6.84 8.01 3.07
CA GLU A 16 8.28 7.97 2.75
C GLU A 16 9.12 8.44 3.94
N ALA A 17 8.73 9.53 4.59
CA ALA A 17 9.42 10.01 5.79
C ALA A 17 9.29 9.02 6.94
N LEU A 18 8.10 8.43 7.13
CA LEU A 18 7.86 7.39 8.12
C LEU A 18 8.76 6.19 7.86
N ALA A 19 8.91 5.74 6.61
CA ALA A 19 9.72 4.59 6.25
C ALA A 19 11.21 4.73 6.63
N GLN A 20 11.73 5.97 6.72
CA GLN A 20 13.10 6.22 7.19
C GLN A 20 13.28 5.93 8.68
N SER A 21 12.19 5.95 9.46
CA SER A 21 12.19 5.77 10.91
C SER A 21 11.52 4.46 11.37
N ASP A 22 10.46 4.05 10.70
CA ASP A 22 9.62 2.88 10.98
C ASP A 22 9.02 2.35 9.68
N LEU A 23 9.82 1.56 8.96
CA LEU A 23 9.41 0.92 7.71
C LEU A 23 8.16 0.02 7.90
N PRO A 24 8.04 -0.84 8.92
CA PRO A 24 6.82 -1.62 9.15
C PRO A 24 5.56 -0.75 9.24
N ALA A 25 5.59 0.35 9.99
CA ALA A 25 4.45 1.24 10.10
C ALA A 25 4.09 1.91 8.76
N ALA A 26 5.09 2.30 7.96
CA ALA A 26 4.87 2.87 6.64
C ALA A 26 4.23 1.85 5.67
N LEU A 27 4.67 0.60 5.71
CA LEU A 27 4.10 -0.46 4.87
C LEU A 27 2.65 -0.76 5.26
N GLU A 28 2.31 -0.74 6.55
CA GLU A 28 0.91 -0.87 6.99
C GLU A 28 0.04 0.28 6.48
N LYS A 29 0.55 1.52 6.52
CA LYS A 29 -0.13 2.69 5.98
C LYS A 29 -0.34 2.60 4.46
N MET A 30 0.60 2.02 3.73
CA MET A 30 0.45 1.76 2.30
C MET A 30 -0.60 0.71 1.98
N ILE A 31 -0.68 -0.35 2.79
CA ILE A 31 -1.78 -1.32 2.67
C ILE A 31 -3.11 -0.63 2.94
N ASP A 32 -3.20 0.20 3.99
CA ASP A 32 -4.43 0.91 4.33
C ASP A 32 -4.87 1.82 3.18
N LEU A 33 -3.92 2.55 2.60
CA LEU A 33 -4.14 3.42 1.46
C LEU A 33 -4.62 2.65 0.21
N TYR A 34 -4.06 1.48 -0.05
CA TYR A 34 -4.43 0.63 -1.19
C TYR A 34 -5.92 0.21 -1.16
N PHE A 35 -6.51 0.06 0.04
CA PHE A 35 -7.90 -0.34 0.21
C PHE A 35 -8.84 0.82 0.59
N ASP A 36 -8.35 2.05 0.59
CA ASP A 36 -9.16 3.21 0.95
C ASP A 36 -10.04 3.65 -0.23
N GLU A 37 -11.35 3.37 -0.10
CA GLU A 37 -12.37 3.70 -1.10
C GLU A 37 -12.48 5.22 -1.35
N THR A 38 -12.01 6.06 -0.43
CA THR A 38 -11.97 7.53 -0.60
C THR A 38 -11.15 7.93 -1.83
N TYR A 39 -10.16 7.10 -2.21
CA TYR A 39 -9.23 7.36 -3.29
C TYR A 39 -9.40 6.41 -4.49
N GLU A 40 -10.46 5.59 -4.52
CA GLU A 40 -10.71 4.59 -5.58
C GLU A 40 -10.67 5.21 -6.99
N ASN A 41 -11.15 6.45 -7.13
CA ASN A 41 -11.15 7.22 -8.38
C ASN A 41 -10.05 8.29 -8.45
N THR A 42 -9.20 8.39 -7.43
CA THR A 42 -8.07 9.32 -7.36
C THR A 42 -6.78 8.66 -7.81
N PHE A 43 -6.62 7.37 -7.52
CA PHE A 43 -5.47 6.59 -7.99
C PHE A 43 -5.58 6.26 -9.48
N ASN A 44 -4.54 6.60 -10.23
CA ASN A 44 -4.31 5.97 -11.53
C ASN A 44 -3.64 4.60 -11.32
N TYR A 45 -3.58 3.79 -12.37
CA TYR A 45 -2.95 2.46 -12.30
C TYR A 45 -1.47 2.53 -11.84
N ASP A 46 -0.75 3.60 -12.17
CA ASP A 46 0.66 3.77 -11.80
C ASP A 46 0.86 3.87 -10.27
N VAL A 47 -0.06 4.50 -9.54
CA VAL A 47 0.04 4.59 -8.08
C VAL A 47 -0.19 3.24 -7.42
N TYR A 48 -1.21 2.49 -7.87
CA TYR A 48 -1.44 1.13 -7.38
C TYR A 48 -0.26 0.22 -7.68
N ASP A 49 0.30 0.30 -8.89
CA ASP A 49 1.47 -0.49 -9.28
C ASP A 49 2.72 -0.09 -8.46
N GLY A 50 2.88 1.20 -8.14
CA GLY A 50 3.96 1.68 -7.25
C GLY A 50 3.83 1.17 -5.82
N ILE A 51 2.62 1.19 -5.26
CA ILE A 51 2.33 0.61 -3.94
C ILE A 51 2.58 -0.90 -3.95
N GLU A 52 2.09 -1.60 -4.97
CA GLU A 52 2.29 -3.04 -5.14
C GLU A 52 3.78 -3.41 -5.23
N LEU A 53 4.55 -2.68 -6.03
CA LEU A 53 5.99 -2.88 -6.17
C LEU A 53 6.70 -2.69 -4.82
N TRP A 54 6.40 -1.60 -4.11
CA TRP A 54 7.06 -1.33 -2.84
C TRP A 54 6.74 -2.38 -1.77
N LEU A 55 5.50 -2.85 -1.70
CA LEU A 55 5.08 -3.94 -0.82
C LEU A 55 5.70 -5.28 -1.24
N GLN A 56 5.93 -5.51 -2.53
CA GLN A 56 6.61 -6.70 -3.04
C GLN A 56 8.09 -6.72 -2.62
N GLU A 57 8.80 -5.60 -2.77
CA GLU A 57 10.22 -5.48 -2.43
C GLU A 57 10.49 -5.67 -0.92
N ASN A 58 9.51 -5.32 -0.09
CA ASN A 58 9.58 -5.43 1.37
C ASN A 58 8.74 -6.59 1.92
N ALA A 59 8.42 -7.57 1.08
CA ALA A 59 7.48 -8.61 1.42
C ALA A 59 7.99 -9.53 2.54
N ASP A 60 7.19 -9.68 3.59
CA ASP A 60 7.45 -10.64 4.66
C ASP A 60 6.15 -11.26 5.21
N GLY A 61 6.31 -12.20 6.14
CA GLY A 61 5.18 -12.90 6.76
C GLY A 61 4.29 -11.99 7.63
N ARG A 62 4.82 -10.88 8.16
CA ARG A 62 4.06 -9.91 8.96
C ARG A 62 3.20 -9.05 8.04
N LEU A 63 3.76 -8.55 6.96
CA LEU A 63 3.06 -7.79 5.94
C LEU A 63 1.91 -8.58 5.33
N LEU A 64 2.16 -9.86 5.00
CA LEU A 64 1.10 -10.77 4.53
C LEU A 64 0.01 -11.00 5.58
N ALA A 65 0.35 -10.97 6.87
CA ALA A 65 -0.64 -11.04 7.94
C ALA A 65 -1.46 -9.75 8.05
N SER A 66 -0.82 -8.57 7.90
CA SER A 66 -1.50 -7.27 7.94
C SER A 66 -2.53 -7.12 6.82
N VAL A 67 -2.28 -7.67 5.62
CA VAL A 67 -3.27 -7.66 4.52
C VAL A 67 -4.52 -8.50 4.81
N ARG A 68 -4.46 -9.47 5.74
CA ARG A 68 -5.62 -10.35 6.04
C ARG A 68 -6.84 -9.59 6.55
N LYS A 69 -6.66 -8.40 7.13
CA LYS A 69 -7.79 -7.55 7.59
C LYS A 69 -8.69 -7.11 6.43
N TYR A 70 -8.18 -7.08 5.21
CA TYR A 70 -8.89 -6.71 3.99
C TYR A 70 -9.45 -7.90 3.20
N LYS A 71 -9.51 -9.08 3.82
CA LYS A 71 -10.03 -10.28 3.14
C LYS A 71 -11.49 -10.06 2.70
N GLY A 72 -11.70 -10.08 1.39
CA GLY A 72 -13.01 -9.86 0.77
C GLY A 72 -13.15 -8.50 0.07
N ALA A 73 -12.23 -7.56 0.31
CA ALA A 73 -12.16 -6.31 -0.44
C ALA A 73 -11.72 -6.55 -1.90
N PRO A 74 -12.19 -5.74 -2.86
CA PRO A 74 -11.58 -5.65 -4.18
C PRO A 74 -10.06 -5.44 -4.06
N GLY A 75 -9.27 -6.06 -4.95
CA GLY A 75 -7.81 -5.97 -4.90
C GLY A 75 -7.12 -6.87 -3.86
N TYR A 76 -7.83 -7.44 -2.87
CA TYR A 76 -7.22 -8.29 -1.82
C TYR A 76 -6.42 -9.47 -2.40
N ALA A 77 -7.03 -10.20 -3.34
CA ALA A 77 -6.39 -11.38 -3.92
C ALA A 77 -5.13 -11.01 -4.71
N ARG A 78 -5.16 -9.86 -5.41
CA ARG A 78 -4.02 -9.32 -6.16
C ARG A 78 -2.90 -8.95 -5.20
N LEU A 79 -3.17 -8.07 -4.23
CA LEU A 79 -2.15 -7.60 -3.28
C LEU A 79 -1.54 -8.73 -2.45
N ALA A 80 -2.36 -9.67 -1.98
CA ALA A 80 -1.86 -10.82 -1.23
C ALA A 80 -0.93 -11.70 -2.08
N GLU A 81 -1.20 -11.84 -3.39
CA GLU A 81 -0.32 -12.60 -4.29
C GLU A 81 0.95 -11.83 -4.66
N THR A 82 0.87 -10.51 -4.83
CA THR A 82 2.02 -9.63 -5.01
C THR A 82 3.01 -9.80 -3.86
N ILE A 83 2.53 -9.70 -2.61
CA ILE A 83 3.38 -9.90 -1.42
C ILE A 83 3.95 -11.32 -1.38
N ARG A 84 3.13 -12.36 -1.64
CA ARG A 84 3.64 -13.75 -1.68
C ARG A 84 4.72 -13.95 -2.76
N THR A 85 4.64 -13.22 -3.86
CA THR A 85 5.64 -13.29 -4.93
C THR A 85 6.95 -12.66 -4.48
N GLY A 86 6.90 -11.51 -3.80
CA GLY A 86 8.08 -10.87 -3.20
C GLY A 86 8.81 -11.77 -2.21
N MET A 87 8.08 -12.55 -1.40
CA MET A 87 8.68 -13.49 -0.43
C MET A 87 9.41 -14.69 -1.06
N LYS A 88 9.21 -14.97 -2.35
CA LYS A 88 9.84 -16.10 -3.07
C LYS A 88 11.14 -15.71 -3.79
N GLY A 89 11.46 -14.40 -3.81
CA GLY A 89 12.67 -13.84 -4.43
C GLY A 89 13.94 -14.12 -3.65
#